data_AF-A0A9Q0SXG3-F1
#
_entry.id   AF-A0A9Q0SXG3-F1
#
_cell.length_a   1.000
_cell.length_b   1.000
_cell.length_c   1.000
_cell.angle_alpha   90.00
_cell.angle_beta   90.00
_cell.angle_gamma   90.00
#
_symmetry.space_group_name_H-M   'P 1'
#
loop_
_entity.id
_entity.type
_entity.pdbx_description
1 polymer ?
#
loop_
_entity_poly.entity_id
_entity_poly.type
_entity_poly.pdbx_seq_one_letter_code
_entity_poly.pdbx_strand_id
1 'polypeptide(L)'
;MKGVKQVVVERKANKVTVVGYVEPSKVVARVAHRTGKKAELWPYVPYDMVAHPYAPGVYDKKAPSGYVRNADDPQVSQLARASSFEVRYTTAFSDENAAACAVM
;
A
#
# COMPACT_ATOMS: atom_id res chain seq x y z
N MET A 1 8.30 7.68 23.96
CA MET A 1 7.86 8.27 22.67
C MET A 1 6.50 8.90 22.94
N LYS A 2 6.33 10.20 22.69
CA LYS A 2 5.06 10.89 22.98
C LYS A 2 4.03 10.55 21.89
N GLY A 3 2.76 10.40 22.25
CA GLY A 3 1.66 10.15 21.30
C GLY A 3 1.32 8.68 21.00
N VAL A 4 2.10 7.71 21.51
CA VAL A 4 1.79 6.28 21.37
C VAL A 4 0.69 5.87 22.34
N LYS A 5 -0.38 5.25 21.84
CA LYS A 5 -1.50 4.73 22.63
C LYS A 5 -1.39 3.22 22.87
N GLN A 6 -1.02 2.45 21.84
CA GLN A 6 -0.91 1.00 21.92
C GLN A 6 0.25 0.50 21.07
N VAL A 7 0.91 -0.55 21.54
CA VAL A 7 1.95 -1.26 20.79
C VAL A 7 1.64 -2.75 20.85
N VAL A 8 1.52 -3.38 19.68
CA VAL A 8 1.32 -4.83 19.53
C VAL A 8 2.55 -5.40 18.84
N VAL A 9 3.14 -6.44 19.43
CA VAL A 9 4.36 -7.07 18.91
C VAL A 9 4.06 -8.51 18.50
N GLU A 10 4.13 -8.77 17.20
CA GLU A 10 3.93 -10.08 16.61
C GLU A 10 5.28 -10.70 16.27
N ARG A 11 5.86 -11.45 17.22
CA ARG A 11 7.21 -12.03 17.07
C ARG A 11 7.32 -13.01 15.90
N LYS A 12 6.27 -13.82 15.66
CA LYS A 12 6.25 -14.80 14.56
C LYS A 12 6.34 -14.13 13.18
N ALA A 13 5.74 -12.95 13.03
CA ALA A 13 5.76 -12.17 11.80
C ALA A 13 6.88 -11.11 11.77
N ASN A 14 7.70 -11.02 12.83
CA ASN A 14 8.66 -9.92 13.04
C ASN A 14 8.04 -8.52 12.84
N LYS A 15 6.77 -8.36 13.19
CA LYS A 15 5.97 -7.16 12.95
C LYS A 15 5.67 -6.45 14.25
N VAL A 16 5.77 -5.12 14.23
CA VAL A 16 5.38 -4.25 15.34
C VAL A 16 4.34 -3.27 14.84
N THR A 17 3.15 -3.32 15.44
CA THR A 17 2.04 -2.41 15.14
C THR A 17 1.97 -1.36 16.23
N VAL A 18 2.11 -0.09 15.84
CA VAL A 18 2.04 1.05 16.76
C VAL A 18 0.80 1.87 16.43
N VAL A 19 -0.06 2.06 17.41
CA VAL A 19 -1.28 2.87 17.29
C VAL A 19 -1.12 4.13 18.13
N GLY A 20 -1.33 5.29 17.51
CA GLY A 20 -1.25 6.58 18.18
C GLY A 20 -0.94 7.71 17.20
N TYR A 21 -0.93 8.94 17.69
CA TYR A 21 -0.54 10.13 16.92
C TYR A 21 0.97 10.27 16.95
N VAL A 22 1.64 9.55 16.04
CA VAL A 22 3.10 9.55 15.94
C VAL A 22 3.55 9.59 14.49
N GLU A 23 4.72 10.18 14.27
CA GLU A 23 5.36 10.19 12.97
C GLU A 23 6.01 8.83 12.68
N PRO A 24 5.69 8.16 11.55
CA PRO A 24 6.18 6.80 11.29
C PRO A 24 7.71 6.70 11.19
N SER A 25 8.37 7.69 10.60
CA SER A 25 9.84 7.74 10.48
C SER A 25 10.54 7.72 11.84
N LYS A 26 9.99 8.43 12.83
CA LYS A 26 10.51 8.43 14.21
C LYS A 26 10.32 7.06 14.88
N VAL A 27 9.24 6.35 14.56
CA VAL A 27 8.97 5.00 15.10
C VAL A 27 10.03 4.04 14.59
N VAL A 28 10.28 4.03 13.27
CA VAL A 28 11.27 3.16 12.63
C VAL A 28 12.66 3.41 13.20
N ALA A 29 13.10 4.68 13.26
CA ALA A 29 14.39 5.04 13.82
C ALA A 29 14.54 4.60 15.28
N ARG A 30 13.47 4.75 16.08
CA ARG A 30 13.49 4.34 17.49
C ARG A 30 13.54 2.82 17.65
N VAL A 31 12.80 2.07 16.83
CA VAL A 31 12.82 0.61 16.84
C VAL A 31 14.21 0.12 16.45
N ALA A 32 14.78 0.62 15.35
CA ALA A 32 16.11 0.25 14.88
C ALA A 32 17.20 0.54 15.93
N HIS A 33 17.18 1.72 16.55
CA HIS A 33 18.13 2.07 17.60
C HIS A 33 18.01 1.18 18.84
N ARG A 34 16.79 0.73 19.20
CA ARG A 34 16.58 -0.04 20.43
C ARG A 34 16.89 -1.53 20.25
N THR A 35 16.60 -2.09 19.08
CA THR A 35 16.86 -3.51 18.80
C THR A 35 18.20 -3.76 18.11
N GLY A 36 18.84 -2.73 17.56
CA GLY A 36 20.05 -2.87 16.74
C GLY A 36 19.80 -3.57 15.41
N LYS A 37 18.53 -3.79 15.03
CA LYS A 37 18.13 -4.47 13.79
C LYS A 37 17.61 -3.46 12.77
N LYS A 38 17.72 -3.81 11.49
CA LYS A 38 17.07 -3.04 10.42
C LYS A 38 15.56 -3.05 10.65
N ALA A 39 14.95 -1.87 10.70
CA ALA A 39 13.52 -1.69 10.76
C ALA A 39 13.08 -0.93 9.51
N GLU A 40 12.00 -1.38 8.89
CA GLU A 40 11.40 -0.75 7.73
C GLU A 40 9.90 -0.56 7.97
N LEU A 41 9.31 0.40 7.28
CA LEU A 41 7.86 0.57 7.26
C LEU A 41 7.21 -0.67 6.66
N TRP A 42 6.16 -1.15 7.30
CA TRP A 42 5.43 -2.31 6.81
C TRP A 42 4.71 -1.95 5.49
N PRO A 43 5.06 -2.59 4.37
CA PRO A 43 4.61 -2.15 3.05
C PRO A 43 3.23 -2.68 2.66
N TYR A 44 2.66 -3.59 3.45
CA TYR A 44 1.42 -4.29 3.11
C TYR A 44 0.22 -3.79 3.92
N VAL A 45 -0.90 -3.61 3.25
CA VAL A 45 -2.19 -3.20 3.82
C VAL A 45 -3.24 -4.28 3.58
N PRO A 46 -4.28 -4.38 4.42
CA PRO A 46 -5.39 -5.31 4.19
C PRO A 46 -6.04 -5.10 2.83
N TYR A 47 -6.45 -6.19 2.20
CA TYR A 47 -7.09 -6.19 0.86
C TYR A 47 -8.26 -5.21 0.78
N ASP A 48 -9.12 -5.18 1.80
CA ASP A 48 -10.34 -4.38 1.82
C ASP A 48 -10.11 -2.87 1.94
N MET A 49 -8.89 -2.44 2.33
CA MET A 49 -8.55 -1.02 2.43
C MET A 49 -8.01 -0.44 1.11
N VAL A 50 -7.76 -1.27 0.11
CA VAL A 50 -7.26 -0.83 -1.19
C VAL A 50 -8.42 -0.79 -2.17
N ALA A 51 -8.59 0.34 -2.86
CA ALA A 51 -9.70 0.49 -3.80
C ALA A 51 -9.62 -0.50 -4.97
N HIS A 52 -8.40 -0.80 -5.46
CA HIS A 52 -8.18 -1.66 -6.63
C HIS A 52 -7.12 -2.75 -6.32
N PRO A 53 -7.43 -3.74 -5.46
CA PRO A 53 -6.45 -4.71 -4.99
C PRO A 53 -5.95 -5.67 -6.07
N TYR A 54 -6.74 -5.86 -7.13
CA TYR A 54 -6.42 -6.70 -8.30
C TYR A 54 -5.48 -6.02 -9.30
N ALA A 55 -5.17 -4.73 -9.12
CA ALA A 55 -4.36 -4.00 -10.07
C ALA A 55 -2.92 -4.56 -10.15
N PRO A 56 -2.30 -4.58 -11.34
CA PRO A 56 -0.90 -4.98 -11.50
C PRO A 56 0.02 -4.12 -10.63
N GLY A 57 0.94 -4.76 -9.90
CA GLY A 57 1.88 -4.10 -8.99
C GLY A 57 1.42 -4.00 -7.52
N VAL A 58 0.11 -4.09 -7.28
CA VAL A 58 -0.48 -4.12 -5.92
C VAL A 58 -0.41 -5.54 -5.33
N TYR A 59 -0.64 -6.55 -6.17
CA TYR A 59 -0.49 -7.95 -5.77
C TYR A 59 0.99 -8.34 -5.65
N ASP A 60 1.41 -8.74 -4.44
CA ASP A 60 2.76 -9.24 -4.15
C ASP A 60 2.68 -10.64 -3.53
N LYS A 61 3.37 -11.61 -4.12
CA LYS A 61 3.42 -13.01 -3.63
C LYS A 61 4.09 -13.13 -2.25
N LYS A 62 4.87 -12.11 -1.84
CA LYS A 62 5.51 -12.07 -0.52
C LYS A 62 4.59 -11.55 0.58
N ALA A 63 3.44 -10.98 0.22
CA ALA A 63 2.48 -10.49 1.19
C ALA A 63 1.82 -11.67 1.95
N PRO A 64 1.53 -11.49 3.25
CA PRO A 64 0.70 -12.44 3.99
C PRO A 64 -0.71 -12.59 3.37
N SER A 65 -1.39 -13.71 3.66
CA SER A 65 -2.78 -13.91 3.24
C SER A 65 -3.69 -12.75 3.70
N GLY A 66 -4.51 -12.23 2.79
CA GLY A 66 -5.40 -11.09 3.04
C GLY A 66 -4.74 -9.72 2.99
N TYR A 67 -3.44 -9.65 2.65
CA TYR A 67 -2.72 -8.39 2.49
C TYR A 67 -2.24 -8.18 1.06
N VAL A 68 -2.21 -6.93 0.63
CA VAL A 68 -1.66 -6.48 -0.65
C VAL A 68 -0.66 -5.36 -0.41
N ARG A 69 0.18 -5.06 -1.39
CA ARG A 69 1.14 -3.96 -1.29
C ARG A 69 0.39 -2.63 -1.30
N ASN A 70 0.84 -1.67 -0.51
CA ASN A 70 0.19 -0.37 -0.46
C ASN A 70 0.28 0.34 -1.83
N ALA A 71 -0.88 0.67 -2.39
CA ALA A 71 -1.01 1.35 -3.67
C ALA A 71 -0.72 2.86 -3.58
N ASP A 72 -0.61 3.44 -2.38
CA ASP A 72 -0.19 4.83 -2.17
C ASP A 72 1.30 5.08 -2.49
N ASP A 73 2.08 4.02 -2.70
CA ASP A 73 3.44 4.17 -3.21
C ASP A 73 3.36 4.72 -4.64
N PRO A 74 3.91 5.93 -4.94
CA PRO A 74 3.71 6.60 -6.21
C PRO A 74 4.21 5.78 -7.42
N GLN A 75 5.20 4.91 -7.21
CA GLN A 75 5.68 3.98 -8.23
C GLN A 75 4.63 2.91 -8.56
N VAL A 76 3.86 2.43 -7.58
CA VAL A 76 2.84 1.40 -7.77
C VAL A 76 1.51 2.03 -8.21
N SER A 77 1.16 3.21 -7.69
CA SER A 77 -0.05 3.98 -8.01
C SER A 77 -0.15 4.31 -9.50
N GLN A 78 0.96 4.73 -10.13
CA GLN A 78 0.98 5.06 -11.56
C GLN A 78 0.77 3.84 -12.45
N LEU A 79 1.39 2.70 -12.12
CA LEU A 79 1.14 1.46 -12.86
C LEU A 79 -0.30 0.99 -12.64
N ALA A 80 -0.82 1.03 -11.41
CA ALA A 80 -2.19 0.60 -11.11
C ALA A 80 -3.24 1.45 -11.85
N ARG A 81 -3.06 2.77 -11.94
CA ARG A 81 -3.98 3.66 -12.68
C ARG A 81 -3.84 3.57 -14.19
N ALA A 82 -2.61 3.60 -14.73
CA ALA A 82 -2.41 3.59 -16.19
C ALA A 82 -2.70 2.22 -16.84
N SER A 83 -2.58 1.13 -16.07
CA SER A 83 -2.84 -0.24 -16.55
C SER A 83 -4.18 -0.81 -16.11
N SER A 84 -4.98 -0.08 -15.33
CA SER A 84 -6.29 -0.54 -14.90
C SER A 84 -7.19 -0.78 -16.11
N PHE A 85 -7.61 -2.03 -16.31
CA PHE A 85 -8.64 -2.39 -17.28
C PHE A 85 -9.91 -1.56 -17.07
N GLU A 86 -10.23 -1.23 -15.82
CA GLU A 86 -11.39 -0.41 -15.45
C GLU A 86 -11.27 1.02 -16.02
N VAL A 87 -10.09 1.64 -15.95
CA VAL A 87 -9.85 2.95 -16.59
C VAL A 87 -10.01 2.84 -18.11
N ARG A 88 -9.49 1.77 -18.73
CA ARG A 88 -9.65 1.56 -20.18
C ARG A 88 -11.12 1.39 -20.57
N TYR A 89 -11.90 0.60 -19.84
CA TYR A 89 -13.32 0.39 -20.14
C TYR A 89 -14.18 1.61 -19.85
N THR A 90 -13.92 2.34 -18.76
CA THR A 90 -14.66 3.56 -18.41
C THR A 90 -14.35 4.73 -19.34
N THR A 91 -13.12 4.82 -19.85
CA THR A 91 -12.71 5.89 -20.78
C THR A 91 -12.93 5.55 -22.25
N ALA A 92 -13.23 4.29 -22.59
CA ALA A 92 -13.51 3.86 -23.97
C ALA A 92 -14.77 4.49 -24.56
N PHE A 93 -15.70 4.96 -23.74
CA PHE A 93 -16.94 5.62 -24.18
C PHE A 93 -17.00 7.10 -23.76
N SER A 94 -15.87 7.69 -23.38
CA SER A 94 -15.84 9.08 -22.92
C SER A 94 -15.79 10.03 -24.12
N ASP A 95 -16.84 10.83 -24.29
CA ASP A 95 -16.98 11.83 -25.37
C ASP A 95 -15.88 12.92 -25.32
N GLU A 96 -15.35 13.19 -24.12
CA GLU A 96 -14.27 14.15 -23.89
C GLU A 96 -12.87 13.61 -24.24
N ASN A 97 -12.74 12.31 -24.50
CA ASN A 97 -11.47 11.68 -24.85
C ASN A 97 -11.42 11.45 -26.37
N ALA A 98 -10.71 12.33 -27.08
CA ALA A 98 -10.52 12.23 -28.53
C ALA A 98 -9.89 10.91 -29.02
N ALA A 99 -9.28 10.12 -28.11
CA ALA A 99 -8.73 8.80 -28.40
C ALA A 99 -9.69 7.64 -28.07
N ALA A 100 -10.93 7.90 -27.63
CA ALA A 100 -11.88 6.88 -27.17
C ALA A 100 -12.63 6.13 -28.30
N CYS A 101 -12.67 6.67 -29.52
CA CYS A 101 -13.29 6.02 -30.69
C CYS A 101 -12.45 4.85 -31.27
N ALA A 102 -11.97 3.95 -30.42
CA ALA A 102 -11.21 2.76 -30.82
C ALA A 102 -12.06 1.48 -30.86
N VAL A 103 -13.34 1.55 -30.45
CA VAL A 103 -14.30 0.44 -30.54
C VAL A 103 -15.43 0.84 -31.49
N MET A 104 -15.19 0.70 -32.79
CA MET A 104 -16.21 0.69 -33.85
C MET A 104 -15.96 -0.51 -34.75
#